data_AF-A0A8T2IJS8-F1
#
_entry.id   AF-A0A8T2IJS8-F1
#
_cell.length_a   1.000
_cell.length_b   1.000
_cell.length_c   1.000
_cell.angle_alpha   90.00
_cell.angle_beta   90.00
_cell.angle_gamma   90.00
#
_symmetry.space_group_name_H-M   'P 1'
#
loop_
_entity.id
_entity.type
_entity.pdbx_description
1 polymer ?
#
loop_
_entity_poly.entity_id
_entity_poly.type
_entity_poly.pdbx_seq_one_letter_code
_entity_poly.pdbx_strand_id
1 'polypeptide(L)'
;MRLVFITEILSTQCWMAEEFVISKECYGCNEFESKRILECKDTGFIEQVNCAISKKADYKSCRSVEMEKQVFWEFVGCMMGAAVIFSLLVIHRQRTLDLRALEKVRKQIESI
;
A
#
# COMPACT_ATOMS: atom_id res chain seq x y z
N MET A 1 39.92 1.08 18.18
CA MET A 1 39.05 2.27 18.12
C MET A 1 37.81 2.03 17.23
N ARG A 2 37.10 0.91 17.42
CA ARG A 2 35.89 0.55 16.65
C ARG A 2 34.71 0.16 17.55
N LEU A 3 34.96 0.03 18.85
CA LEU A 3 34.00 -0.38 19.88
C LEU A 3 33.19 0.80 20.43
N VAL A 4 33.71 2.04 20.37
CA VAL A 4 33.01 3.24 20.87
C VAL A 4 31.79 3.60 20.01
N PHE A 5 31.77 3.21 18.73
CA PHE A 5 30.64 3.47 17.83
C PHE A 5 29.45 2.51 18.00
N ILE A 6 29.66 1.35 18.66
CA ILE A 6 28.60 0.36 18.88
C ILE A 6 27.93 0.57 20.24
N THR A 7 28.62 1.24 21.19
CA THR A 7 28.12 1.49 22.54
C THR A 7 27.00 2.53 22.62
N GLU A 8 26.74 3.32 21.58
CA GLU A 8 25.58 4.24 21.51
C GLU A 8 24.30 3.59 20.93
N ILE A 9 24.36 2.32 20.53
CA ILE A 9 23.16 1.57 20.06
C ILE A 9 22.32 1.09 21.25
N LEU A 10 22.82 1.25 22.49
CA LEU A 10 22.17 0.77 23.71
C LEU A 10 21.93 1.87 24.75
N SER A 11 21.60 3.09 24.31
CA SER A 11 20.60 3.84 25.07
C SER A 11 19.26 3.31 24.56
N THR A 12 18.74 2.32 25.28
CA THR A 12 17.41 1.73 25.07
C THR A 12 16.45 2.81 24.55
N GLN A 13 15.91 2.62 23.34
CA GLN A 13 14.90 3.50 22.74
C GLN A 13 13.98 4.05 23.85
N CYS A 14 13.97 5.36 24.06
CA CYS A 14 13.44 5.91 25.32
C CYS A 14 11.96 5.58 25.53
N TRP A 15 11.23 5.38 24.43
CA TRP A 15 9.83 4.98 24.41
C TRP A 15 9.56 3.55 24.91
N MET A 16 10.59 2.72 25.09
CA MET A 16 10.47 1.40 25.73
C MET A 16 10.53 1.48 27.26
N ALA A 17 11.16 2.51 27.80
CA ALA A 17 11.44 2.66 29.23
C ALA A 17 10.57 3.72 29.91
N GLU A 18 10.07 4.70 29.15
CA GLU A 18 9.36 5.87 29.65
C GLU A 18 8.03 6.08 28.92
N GLU A 19 7.11 6.81 29.57
CA GLU A 19 5.93 7.32 28.90
C GLU A 19 6.35 8.31 27.81
N PHE A 20 5.74 8.21 26.64
CA PHE A 20 6.08 9.00 25.47
C PHE A 20 4.84 9.62 24.85
N VAL A 21 5.03 10.77 24.20
CA VAL A 21 3.99 11.45 23.43
C VAL A 21 4.38 11.40 21.96
N ILE A 22 3.41 11.09 21.10
CA ILE A 22 3.62 11.09 19.65
C ILE A 22 3.75 12.54 19.19
N SER A 23 4.93 12.91 18.73
CA SER A 23 5.26 14.25 18.25
C SER A 23 4.95 14.41 16.76
N LYS A 24 5.14 13.36 15.96
CA LYS A 24 4.71 13.31 14.57
C LYS A 24 4.00 12.01 14.28
N GLU A 25 2.86 12.12 13.62
CA GLU A 25 2.07 10.98 13.13
C GLU A 25 2.89 10.12 12.16
N CYS A 26 2.46 8.88 11.99
CA CYS A 26 3.13 7.88 11.16
C CYS A 26 3.23 8.34 9.69
N TYR A 27 4.45 8.44 9.16
CA TYR A 27 4.74 8.86 7.79
C TYR A 27 5.71 7.92 7.07
N GLY A 28 5.64 7.92 5.74
CA GLY A 28 6.53 7.12 4.89
C GLY A 28 7.94 7.69 4.90
N CYS A 29 8.94 6.84 5.05
CA CYS A 29 10.32 7.30 5.04
C CYS A 29 10.74 7.83 3.68
N ASN A 30 11.57 8.87 3.69
CA ASN A 30 12.26 9.33 2.50
C ASN A 30 13.56 8.52 2.28
N GLU A 31 14.17 8.61 1.09
CA GLU A 31 15.37 7.83 0.71
C GLU A 31 16.57 8.05 1.65
N PHE A 32 16.65 9.23 2.27
CA PHE A 32 17.69 9.55 3.24
C PHE A 32 17.43 8.94 4.61
N GLU A 33 16.17 8.96 5.04
CA GLU A 33 15.74 8.43 6.33
C GLU A 33 15.80 6.89 6.31
N SER A 34 15.47 6.25 5.20
CA SER A 34 15.60 4.79 5.04
C SER A 34 17.04 4.29 5.14
N LYS A 35 18.03 5.14 4.81
CA LYS A 35 19.45 4.82 4.93
C LYS A 35 20.00 5.07 6.33
N ARG A 36 19.46 6.07 7.06
CA ARG A 36 19.97 6.49 8.37
C ARG A 36 19.22 5.92 9.57
N ILE A 37 17.91 5.71 9.44
CA ILE A 37 17.01 5.25 10.50
C ILE A 37 16.80 3.75 10.30
N LEU A 38 17.19 2.94 11.28
CA LEU A 38 17.06 1.48 11.18
C LEU A 38 15.60 1.03 11.23
N GLU A 39 14.78 1.73 12.00
CA GLU A 39 13.35 1.48 12.23
C GLU A 39 12.53 1.61 10.94
N CYS A 40 13.10 2.30 9.95
CA CYS A 40 12.52 2.41 8.62
C CYS A 40 12.66 1.12 7.79
N LYS A 41 13.66 0.28 8.05
CA LYS A 41 13.93 -0.91 7.22
C LYS A 41 12.85 -1.98 7.29
N ASP A 42 12.12 -2.05 8.40
CA ASP A 42 11.14 -3.11 8.63
C ASP A 42 9.83 -2.85 7.89
N THR A 43 9.25 -1.65 8.03
CA THR A 43 7.93 -1.32 7.45
C THR A 43 7.98 -0.23 6.38
N GLY A 44 9.06 0.56 6.31
CA GLY A 44 9.14 1.76 5.47
C GLY A 44 8.37 2.96 6.04
N PHE A 45 7.81 2.85 7.24
CA PHE A 45 7.07 3.91 7.92
C PHE A 45 7.58 4.12 9.34
N ILE A 46 7.68 5.39 9.73
CA ILE A 46 8.16 5.78 11.06
C ILE A 46 7.25 6.87 11.65
N GLU A 47 7.19 6.90 12.97
CA GLU A 47 6.59 7.99 13.74
C GLU A 47 7.62 8.53 14.72
N GLN A 48 7.52 9.82 15.01
CA GLN A 48 8.43 10.49 15.94
C GLN A 48 7.77 10.58 17.31
N VAL A 49 8.45 10.07 18.33
CA VAL A 49 7.99 10.11 19.72
C VAL A 49 8.93 10.97 20.55
N ASN A 50 8.36 11.71 21.49
CA ASN A 50 9.12 12.49 22.46
C ASN A 50 8.89 11.89 23.85
N CYS A 51 9.97 11.49 24.50
CA CYS A 51 9.90 10.84 25.80
C CYS A 51 9.72 11.86 26.92
N ALA A 52 8.83 11.58 27.87
CA ALA A 52 8.40 12.57 28.87
C ALA A 52 9.51 12.91 29.88
N ILE A 53 10.32 11.93 30.27
CA ILE A 53 11.32 12.09 31.34
C ILE A 53 12.65 12.59 30.75
N SER A 54 13.14 11.91 29.71
CA SER A 54 14.39 12.28 29.03
C SER A 54 14.26 13.50 28.09
N LYS A 55 13.04 13.89 27.71
CA LYS A 55 12.75 14.93 26.69
C LYS A 55 13.52 14.72 25.38
N LYS A 56 13.79 13.45 25.05
CA LYS A 56 14.50 13.02 23.85
C LYS A 56 13.49 12.64 22.78
N ALA A 57 13.73 13.11 21.57
CA ALA A 57 13.01 12.67 20.39
C ALA A 57 13.66 11.40 19.84
N ASP A 58 12.92 10.30 19.82
CA ASP A 58 13.31 9.03 19.20
C ASP A 58 12.31 8.65 18.10
N TYR A 59 12.74 7.74 17.23
CA TYR A 59 11.90 7.20 16.15
C TYR A 59 11.48 5.78 16.50
N LYS A 60 10.24 5.43 16.16
CA LYS A 60 9.73 4.06 16.21
C LYS A 60 9.15 3.69 14.84
N SER A 61 9.27 2.41 14.50
CA SER A 61 8.58 1.85 13.33
C SER A 61 7.08 1.83 13.61
N CYS A 62 6.30 2.28 12.64
CA CYS A 62 4.85 2.28 12.73
C CYS A 62 4.26 1.49 11.55
N ARG A 63 3.06 0.96 11.75
CA ARG A 63 2.29 0.34 10.68
C ARG A 63 1.16 1.28 10.29
N SER A 64 1.31 2.00 9.19
CA SER A 64 0.27 2.90 8.71
C SER A 64 -0.87 2.11 8.05
N VAL A 65 -1.93 1.86 8.82
CA VAL A 65 -3.17 1.24 8.32
C VAL A 65 -3.83 2.12 7.24
N GLU A 66 -3.66 3.43 7.31
CA GLU A 66 -4.31 4.38 6.40
C GLU A 66 -3.63 4.41 5.01
N MET A 67 -2.30 4.29 4.96
CA MET A 67 -1.58 4.17 3.69
C MET A 67 -1.76 2.78 3.05
N GLU A 68 -1.85 1.72 3.85
CA GLU A 68 -2.21 0.38 3.34
C GLU A 68 -3.59 0.39 2.65
N LYS A 69 -4.56 1.18 3.15
CA LYS A 69 -5.89 1.31 2.53
C LYS A 69 -5.88 2.02 1.18
N GLN A 70 -5.07 3.06 1.00
CA GLN A 70 -5.07 3.83 -0.25
C GLN A 70 -4.56 2.99 -1.43
N VAL A 71 -3.42 2.34 -1.25
CA VAL A 71 -2.85 1.44 -2.27
C VAL A 71 -3.79 0.27 -2.55
N PHE A 72 -4.44 -0.26 -1.51
CA PHE A 72 -5.45 -1.30 -1.68
C PHE A 72 -6.64 -0.81 -2.52
N TRP A 73 -7.15 0.40 -2.28
CA TRP A 73 -8.30 0.93 -3.00
C TRP A 73 -7.98 1.25 -4.46
N GLU A 74 -6.77 1.73 -4.75
CA GLU A 74 -6.29 1.89 -6.13
C GLU A 74 -6.26 0.54 -6.87
N PHE A 75 -5.69 -0.49 -6.25
CA PHE A 75 -5.64 -1.84 -6.83
C PHE A 75 -7.03 -2.43 -7.06
N VAL A 76 -7.89 -2.39 -6.03
CA VAL A 76 -9.27 -2.90 -6.11
C VAL A 76 -10.05 -2.16 -7.18
N GLY A 77 -9.94 -0.83 -7.25
CA GLY A 77 -10.56 -0.02 -8.28
C GLY A 77 -10.10 -0.40 -9.69
N CYS A 78 -8.80 -0.58 -9.89
CA CYS A 78 -8.24 -1.01 -11.18
C CYS A 78 -8.77 -2.38 -11.61
N MET A 79 -8.77 -3.36 -10.70
CA MET A 79 -9.24 -4.72 -10.99
C MET A 79 -10.74 -4.77 -11.27
N MET A 80 -11.53 -4.00 -10.51
CA MET A 80 -12.97 -3.86 -10.76
C MET A 80 -13.25 -3.23 -12.12
N GLY A 81 -12.52 -2.16 -12.48
CA GLY A 81 -12.62 -1.52 -13.79
C GLY A 81 -12.25 -2.48 -14.92
N ALA A 82 -11.14 -3.20 -14.80
CA ALA A 82 -10.72 -4.21 -15.76
C ALA A 82 -11.80 -5.30 -15.94
N ALA A 83 -12.38 -5.80 -14.85
CA ALA A 83 -13.42 -6.82 -14.90
C ALA A 83 -14.67 -6.34 -15.67
N VAL A 84 -15.09 -5.09 -15.46
CA VAL A 84 -16.21 -4.49 -16.20
C VAL A 84 -15.88 -4.37 -17.69
N ILE A 85 -14.69 -3.89 -18.03
CA ILE A 85 -14.24 -3.76 -19.42
C ILE A 85 -14.26 -5.13 -20.12
N PHE A 86 -13.65 -6.16 -19.51
CA PHE A 86 -13.65 -7.50 -20.07
C PHE A 86 -15.06 -8.07 -20.21
N SER A 87 -15.94 -7.84 -19.24
CA SER A 87 -17.34 -8.27 -19.32
C SER A 87 -18.08 -7.62 -20.49
N LEU A 88 -17.91 -6.32 -20.69
CA LEU A 88 -18.51 -5.59 -21.82
C LEU A 88 -17.96 -6.08 -23.17
N LEU A 89 -16.65 -6.32 -23.26
CA LEU A 89 -16.03 -6.88 -24.46
C LEU A 89 -16.60 -8.26 -24.80
N VAL A 90 -16.76 -9.14 -23.80
CA VAL A 90 -17.35 -10.46 -23.99
C VAL A 90 -18.80 -10.34 -24.46
N ILE A 91 -19.62 -9.51 -23.82
CA ILE A 91 -21.02 -9.29 -24.22
C ILE A 91 -21.10 -8.77 -25.66
N HIS A 92 -20.24 -7.81 -26.02
CA HIS A 92 -20.23 -7.26 -27.37
C HIS A 92 -19.89 -8.31 -28.43
N ARG A 93 -18.89 -9.16 -28.15
CA ARG A 93 -18.55 -10.29 -29.01
C ARG A 93 -19.69 -11.29 -29.11
N GLN A 94 -20.32 -11.62 -27.98
CA GLN A 94 -21.47 -12.54 -27.93
C GLN A 94 -22.62 -12.03 -28.80
N ARG A 95 -23.01 -10.76 -28.65
CA ARG A 95 -24.05 -10.12 -29.46
C ARG A 95 -23.74 -10.14 -30.95
N THR A 96 -22.48 -9.91 -31.32
CA THR A 96 -22.06 -9.97 -32.73
C THR A 96 -22.21 -11.38 -33.29
N LEU A 97 -21.88 -12.41 -32.50
CA LEU A 97 -22.08 -13.80 -32.89
C LEU A 97 -23.56 -14.17 -32.98
N ASP A 98 -24.39 -13.71 -32.04
CA ASP A 98 -25.83 -13.96 -32.03
C ASP A 98 -26.53 -13.31 -33.24
N LEU A 99 -26.16 -12.08 -33.59
CA LEU A 99 -26.69 -11.41 -34.79
C LEU A 99 -26.32 -12.18 -36.07
N ARG A 100 -25.08 -12.64 -36.19
CA ARG A 100 -24.64 -13.47 -37.34
C ARG A 100 -25.34 -14.82 -37.38
N ALA A 101 -25.64 -15.42 -36.24
CA ALA A 101 -26.38 -16.68 -36.16
C ALA A 101 -27.83 -16.49 -36.62
N LEU A 102 -28.50 -15.42 -36.16
CA LEU A 102 -29.86 -15.08 -36.56
C LEU A 102 -29.96 -14.78 -38.07
N GLU A 103 -29.01 -14.06 -38.64
CA GLU A 103 -28.94 -13.82 -40.09
C GLU A 103 -28.84 -15.12 -40.90
N LYS A 104 -28.06 -16.10 -40.41
CA LYS A 104 -27.96 -17.42 -41.06
C LYS A 104 -29.29 -18.17 -41.02
N VAL A 105 -29.99 -18.15 -39.88
CA VAL A 105 -31.32 -18.78 -39.75
C VAL A 105 -32.33 -18.10 -40.68
N ARG A 106 -32.34 -16.76 -40.72
CA ARG A 106 -33.27 -16.00 -41.57
C ARG A 106 -33.09 -16.28 -43.06
N LYS A 107 -31.85 -16.39 -43.53
CA LYS A 107 -31.56 -16.76 -44.93
C LYS A 107 -32.03 -18.16 -45.30
N GLN A 108 -32.11 -19.10 -44.36
CA GLN A 108 -32.68 -20.42 -44.65
C GLN A 108 -34.20 -20.38 -44.84
N ILE A 109 -34.89 -19.43 -44.21
CA ILE A 109 -36.36 -19.28 -44.33
C ILE A 109 -36.74 -18.61 -45.67
N GLU A 110 -35.94 -17.67 -46.17
CA GLU A 110 -36.18 -17.01 -47.46
C GLU A 110 -35.86 -17.90 -48.68
N SER A 111 -35.10 -18.99 -48.50
CA SER A 111 -34.73 -19.93 -49.58
C SER A 111 -35.67 -21.13 -49.73
N ILE A 112 -36.73 -21.21 -48.92
CA ILE A 112 -37.75 -22.27 -48.95
C ILE A 112 -38.97 -21.80 -49.73
#